data_AF-A0A5C1Q493-F1
#
_entry.id   AF-A0A5C1Q493-F1
#
_cell.length_a   1.000
_cell.length_b   1.000
_cell.length_c   1.000
_cell.angle_alpha   90.00
_cell.angle_beta   90.00
_cell.angle_gamma   90.00
#
_symmetry.space_group_name_H-M   'P 1'
#
loop_
_entity.id
_entity.type
_entity.pdbx_description
1 polymer ?
#
loop_
_entity_poly.entity_id
_entity_poly.type
_entity_poly.pdbx_seq_one_letter_code
_entity_poly.pdbx_strand_id
1 'polypeptide(L)'
;MNMHHEKASGRLEQAARQDGWIQRLEQARQRRDHLEMARLLLAAADQAMAEAGPDDETLEHAQWLLARTQRSVSATGSHAEGIRATAELLEAMDRLLRMWVERDRPAAARLAIEQVRDTAFDLARRVERSEDLGLRCTLLLRTADVLERIGDAVDAQSLRARAFHRLGSALGGVDIALAA
;
A
#
# COMPACT_ATOMS: atom_id res chain seq x y z
N MET A 1 29.54 8.65 8.38
CA MET A 1 28.32 8.41 9.17
C MET A 1 27.57 7.23 8.53
N ASN A 2 28.18 6.03 8.52
CA ASN A 2 27.69 4.82 7.79
C ASN A 2 27.59 3.56 8.66
N MET A 3 28.11 3.59 9.89
CA MET A 3 28.37 2.38 10.67
C MET A 3 27.13 1.81 11.38
N HIS A 4 26.08 2.62 11.54
CA HIS A 4 24.83 2.22 12.20
C HIS A 4 23.85 1.58 11.20
N HIS A 5 23.70 2.16 9.99
CA HIS A 5 22.97 1.56 8.88
C HIS A 5 23.47 0.15 8.49
N GLU A 6 24.79 -0.08 8.46
CA GLU A 6 25.33 -1.41 8.14
C GLU A 6 24.96 -2.46 9.19
N LYS A 7 24.85 -2.08 10.47
CA LYS A 7 24.51 -3.00 11.57
C LYS A 7 23.02 -3.35 11.61
N ALA A 8 22.12 -2.41 11.33
CA ALA A 8 20.69 -2.71 11.23
C ALA A 8 20.36 -3.50 9.95
N SER A 9 20.95 -3.11 8.81
CA SER A 9 20.83 -3.88 7.57
C SER A 9 21.33 -5.32 7.75
N GLY A 10 22.46 -5.51 8.45
CA GLY A 10 23.00 -6.85 8.74
C GLY A 10 22.08 -7.71 9.63
N ARG A 11 21.41 -7.13 10.63
CA ARG A 11 20.46 -7.84 11.50
C ARG A 11 19.22 -8.28 10.74
N LEU A 12 18.66 -7.38 9.94
CA LEU A 12 17.46 -7.65 9.12
C LEU A 12 17.76 -8.66 8.01
N GLU A 13 18.92 -8.58 7.36
CA GLU A 13 19.36 -9.59 6.39
C GLU A 13 19.56 -10.97 7.03
N GLN A 14 20.01 -11.02 8.29
CA GLN A 14 20.26 -12.29 8.96
C GLN A 14 18.98 -12.99 9.39
N ALA A 15 17.99 -12.25 9.89
CA ALA A 15 16.62 -12.76 10.10
C ALA A 15 16.00 -13.22 8.77
N ALA A 16 16.20 -12.43 7.71
CA ALA A 16 15.69 -12.74 6.39
C ALA A 16 16.27 -14.01 5.74
N ARG A 17 17.52 -14.36 6.07
CA ARG A 17 18.14 -15.63 5.68
C ARG A 17 17.61 -16.82 6.49
N GLN A 18 17.21 -16.62 7.75
CA GLN A 18 16.68 -17.68 8.61
C GLN A 18 15.27 -18.14 8.17
N ASP A 19 14.44 -17.21 7.68
CA ASP A 19 13.08 -17.51 7.21
C ASP A 19 12.99 -17.91 5.72
N GLY A 20 14.14 -18.01 5.04
CA GLY A 20 14.23 -18.43 3.63
C GLY A 20 13.55 -17.50 2.63
N TRP A 21 12.98 -16.37 3.05
CA TRP A 21 12.20 -15.51 2.17
C TRP A 21 13.05 -14.81 1.11
N ILE A 22 14.34 -14.56 1.36
CA ILE A 22 15.28 -14.07 0.34
C ILE A 22 15.39 -15.08 -0.81
N GLN A 23 15.49 -16.37 -0.50
CA GLN A 23 15.55 -17.42 -1.52
C GLN A 23 14.23 -17.48 -2.32
N ARG A 24 13.09 -17.37 -1.63
CA ARG A 24 11.77 -17.30 -2.30
C ARG A 24 11.65 -16.07 -3.19
N LEU A 25 12.12 -14.90 -2.74
CA LEU A 25 12.10 -13.67 -3.51
C LEU A 25 12.96 -13.80 -4.78
N GLU A 26 14.14 -14.41 -4.66
CA GLU A 26 15.02 -14.63 -5.81
C GLU A 26 14.40 -15.63 -6.80
N GLN A 27 13.79 -16.71 -6.31
CA GLN A 27 13.06 -17.64 -7.18
C GLN A 27 11.86 -16.97 -7.87
N ALA A 28 11.11 -16.12 -7.17
CA ALA A 28 10.02 -15.35 -7.75
C ALA A 28 10.52 -14.39 -8.83
N ARG A 29 11.67 -13.73 -8.59
CA ARG A 29 12.34 -12.88 -9.58
C ARG A 29 12.75 -13.66 -10.83
N GLN A 30 13.36 -14.84 -10.66
CA GLN A 30 13.75 -15.70 -11.78
C GLN A 30 12.55 -16.12 -12.62
N ARG A 31 11.42 -16.39 -11.97
CA ARG A 31 10.14 -16.73 -12.61
C ARG A 31 9.37 -15.52 -13.15
N ARG A 32 9.85 -14.29 -12.90
CA ARG A 32 9.14 -13.03 -13.16
C ARG A 32 7.73 -13.00 -12.53
N ASP A 33 7.60 -13.63 -11.38
CA ASP A 33 6.36 -13.65 -10.61
C ASP A 33 6.25 -12.36 -9.78
N HIS A 34 5.73 -11.31 -10.43
CA HIS A 34 5.61 -9.99 -9.83
C HIS A 34 4.66 -9.95 -8.63
N LEU A 35 3.66 -10.82 -8.62
CA LEU A 35 2.71 -10.90 -7.53
C LEU A 35 3.32 -11.56 -6.30
N GLU A 36 4.03 -12.68 -6.46
CA GLU A 36 4.76 -13.31 -5.35
C GLU A 36 5.86 -12.37 -4.82
N MET A 37 6.59 -11.69 -5.71
CA MET A 37 7.57 -10.69 -5.28
C MET A 37 6.92 -9.59 -4.42
N ALA A 38 5.74 -9.08 -4.82
CA ALA A 38 5.02 -8.07 -4.05
C ALA A 38 4.58 -8.60 -2.68
N ARG A 39 4.01 -9.81 -2.61
CA ARG A 39 3.56 -10.43 -1.36
C ARG A 39 4.72 -10.62 -0.37
N LEU A 40 5.87 -11.10 -0.85
CA LEU A 40 7.06 -11.30 -0.03
C LEU A 40 7.62 -9.98 0.53
N LEU A 41 7.73 -8.97 -0.32
CA LEU A 41 8.23 -7.66 0.09
C LEU A 41 7.28 -6.95 1.06
N LEU A 42 5.97 -7.09 0.84
CA LEU A 42 4.95 -6.52 1.72
C LEU A 42 4.99 -7.18 3.11
N ALA A 43 5.05 -8.51 3.16
CA ALA A 43 5.16 -9.25 4.43
C ALA A 43 6.43 -8.86 5.20
N ALA A 44 7.56 -8.69 4.50
CA ALA A 44 8.79 -8.21 5.12
C ALA A 44 8.66 -6.77 5.65
N ALA A 45 7.94 -5.90 4.94
CA ALA A 45 7.70 -4.53 5.38
C ALA A 45 6.80 -4.50 6.63
N ASP A 46 5.75 -5.32 6.66
CA ASP A 46 4.86 -5.44 7.83
C ASP A 46 5.62 -5.96 9.05
N GLN A 47 6.51 -6.95 8.87
CA GLN A 47 7.37 -7.43 9.95
C GLN A 47 8.31 -6.32 10.45
N ALA A 48 8.96 -5.58 9.55
CA ALA A 48 9.83 -4.47 9.92
C ALA A 48 9.07 -3.38 10.68
N MET A 49 7.84 -3.04 10.28
CA MET A 49 6.99 -2.10 11.02
C MET A 49 6.62 -2.65 12.41
N ALA A 50 6.29 -3.94 12.52
CA ALA A 50 5.95 -4.57 13.80
C ALA A 50 7.12 -4.64 14.78
N GLU A 51 8.34 -4.85 14.28
CA GLU A 51 9.57 -4.92 15.06
C GLU A 51 10.21 -3.54 15.31
N ALA A 52 9.62 -2.47 14.78
CA ALA A 52 10.21 -1.14 14.84
C ALA A 52 10.30 -0.64 16.29
N GLY A 53 11.52 -0.71 16.84
CA GLY A 53 11.88 -0.09 18.11
C GLY A 53 11.90 1.45 18.04
N PRO A 54 12.42 2.14 19.07
CA PRO A 54 12.44 3.60 19.11
C PRO A 54 13.28 4.25 18.01
N ASP A 55 14.19 3.49 17.38
CA ASP A 55 15.03 3.97 16.29
C ASP A 55 14.31 3.94 14.94
N ASP A 56 14.67 4.88 14.07
CA ASP A 56 14.04 5.06 12.76
C ASP A 56 14.52 4.07 11.70
N GLU A 57 15.68 3.43 11.90
CA GLU A 57 16.32 2.55 10.89
C GLU A 57 15.40 1.42 10.41
N THR A 58 14.60 0.84 11.31
CA THR A 58 13.69 -0.26 10.94
C THR A 58 12.50 0.25 10.11
N LEU A 59 12.02 1.47 10.39
CA LEU A 59 10.96 2.09 9.59
C LEU A 59 11.47 2.59 8.23
N GLU A 60 12.70 3.08 8.15
CA GLU A 60 13.35 3.39 6.87
C GLU A 60 13.48 2.13 6.01
N HIS A 61 13.83 0.99 6.63
CA HIS A 61 13.86 -0.29 5.94
C HIS A 61 12.46 -0.72 5.45
N ALA A 62 11.43 -0.59 6.29
CA ALA A 62 10.05 -0.82 5.89
C ALA A 62 9.65 0.07 4.70
N GLN A 63 9.99 1.36 4.74
CA GLN A 63 9.72 2.30 3.65
C GLN A 63 10.38 1.85 2.33
N TRP A 64 11.64 1.41 2.40
CA TRP A 64 12.36 0.89 1.26
C TRP A 64 11.71 -0.38 0.68
N LEU A 65 11.24 -1.29 1.54
CA LEU A 65 10.52 -2.50 1.14
C LEU A 65 9.17 -2.17 0.47
N LEU A 66 8.41 -1.22 1.01
CA LEU A 66 7.15 -0.76 0.41
C LEU A 66 7.37 -0.11 -0.96
N ALA A 67 8.41 0.73 -1.10
CA ALA A 67 8.76 1.31 -2.40
C ALA A 67 9.15 0.24 -3.45
N ARG A 68 9.79 -0.87 -3.03
CA ARG A 68 10.05 -2.02 -3.91
C ARG A 68 8.76 -2.77 -4.24
N THR A 69 7.90 -2.98 -3.25
CA THR A 69 6.58 -3.60 -3.42
C THR A 69 5.77 -2.85 -4.47
N GLN A 70 5.77 -1.51 -4.43
CA GLN A 70 5.11 -0.66 -5.41
C GLN A 70 5.53 -0.95 -6.85
N ARG A 71 6.83 -1.14 -7.09
CA ARG A 71 7.35 -1.51 -8.43
C ARG A 71 6.89 -2.90 -8.86
N SER A 72 6.85 -3.86 -7.94
CA SER A 72 6.38 -5.22 -8.22
C SER A 72 4.87 -5.24 -8.52
N VAL A 73 4.03 -4.62 -7.69
CA VAL A 73 2.57 -4.52 -7.97
C VAL A 73 2.30 -3.70 -9.23
N SER A 74 3.15 -2.72 -9.55
CA SER A 74 2.98 -1.96 -10.78
C SER A 74 3.03 -2.86 -12.03
N ALA A 75 3.86 -3.90 -11.99
CA ALA A 75 4.07 -4.85 -13.07
C ALA A 75 3.02 -5.98 -13.17
N THR A 76 2.13 -6.15 -12.18
CA THR A 76 1.09 -7.19 -12.21
C THR A 76 -0.05 -6.87 -13.20
N GLY A 77 -0.17 -5.63 -13.69
CA GLY A 77 -1.29 -5.25 -14.56
C GLY A 77 -2.64 -5.18 -13.83
N SER A 78 -3.75 -5.35 -14.58
CA SER A 78 -5.11 -5.08 -14.08
C SER A 78 -5.91 -6.32 -13.63
N HIS A 79 -5.26 -7.47 -13.41
CA HIS A 79 -5.95 -8.64 -12.89
C HIS A 79 -6.33 -8.45 -11.40
N ALA A 80 -7.40 -9.13 -10.95
CA ALA A 80 -8.00 -8.89 -9.64
C ALA A 80 -7.02 -9.06 -8.47
N GLU A 81 -6.13 -10.05 -8.51
CA GLU A 81 -5.13 -10.23 -7.45
C GLU A 81 -4.08 -9.11 -7.38
N GLY A 82 -3.66 -8.57 -8.53
CA GLY A 82 -2.71 -7.45 -8.58
C GLY A 82 -3.34 -6.15 -8.08
N ILE A 83 -4.63 -5.96 -8.38
CA ILE A 83 -5.44 -4.88 -7.82
C ILE A 83 -5.52 -5.01 -6.28
N ARG A 84 -5.83 -6.20 -5.76
CA ARG A 84 -5.86 -6.45 -4.31
C ARG A 84 -4.51 -6.21 -3.64
N ALA A 85 -3.41 -6.67 -4.26
CA ALA A 85 -2.07 -6.42 -3.74
C ALA A 85 -1.71 -4.91 -3.72
N THR A 86 -2.21 -4.13 -4.69
CA THR A 86 -2.04 -2.66 -4.69
C THR A 86 -2.83 -2.00 -3.54
N ALA A 87 -4.00 -2.52 -3.21
CA ALA A 87 -4.78 -2.06 -2.06
C ALA A 87 -4.10 -2.39 -0.72
N GLU A 88 -3.56 -3.61 -0.58
CA GLU A 88 -2.79 -3.99 0.61
C GLU A 88 -1.53 -3.12 0.79
N LEU A 89 -0.83 -2.82 -0.31
CA LEU A 89 0.29 -1.87 -0.32
C LEU A 89 -0.13 -0.48 0.17
N LEU A 90 -1.25 0.05 -0.34
CA LEU A 90 -1.75 1.37 0.06
C LEU A 90 -1.98 1.44 1.58
N GLU A 91 -2.59 0.40 2.15
CA GLU A 91 -2.86 0.33 3.59
C GLU A 91 -1.60 0.17 4.42
N ALA A 92 -0.59 -0.54 3.91
CA ALA A 92 0.72 -0.61 4.56
C ALA A 92 1.44 0.74 4.54
N MET A 93 1.36 1.49 3.43
CA MET A 93 1.90 2.85 3.35
C MET A 93 1.19 3.82 4.31
N ASP A 94 -0.14 3.72 4.45
CA ASP A 94 -0.92 4.47 5.45
C ASP A 94 -0.49 4.12 6.89
N ARG A 95 -0.27 2.83 7.19
CA ARG A 95 0.29 2.41 8.50
C ARG A 95 1.66 3.03 8.75
N LEU A 96 2.58 2.92 7.80
CA LEU A 96 3.93 3.49 7.91
C LEU A 96 3.88 5.01 8.13
N LEU A 97 3.02 5.72 7.39
CA LEU A 97 2.80 7.16 7.57
C LEU A 97 2.41 7.49 9.01
N ARG A 98 1.45 6.77 9.59
CA ARG A 98 1.04 7.00 10.98
C ARG A 98 2.21 6.84 11.95
N MET A 99 3.05 5.82 11.74
CA MET A 99 4.25 5.63 12.57
C MET A 99 5.24 6.80 12.45
N TRP A 100 5.41 7.38 11.26
CA TRP A 100 6.24 8.58 11.08
C TRP A 100 5.67 9.81 11.77
N VAL A 101 4.35 9.98 11.74
CA VAL A 101 3.66 11.07 12.45
C VAL A 101 3.80 10.91 13.96
N GLU A 102 3.59 9.70 14.48
CA GLU A 102 3.74 9.37 15.91
C GLU A 102 5.15 9.62 16.44
N ARG A 103 6.18 9.49 15.58
CA ARG A 103 7.59 9.74 15.91
C ARG A 103 8.06 11.16 15.69
N ASP A 104 7.16 12.07 15.32
CA ASP A 104 7.48 13.46 14.99
C ASP A 104 8.60 13.55 13.93
N ARG A 105 8.42 12.81 12.82
CA ARG A 105 9.31 12.83 11.64
C ARG A 105 8.62 13.50 10.46
N PRO A 106 8.49 14.84 10.44
CA PRO A 106 7.67 15.55 9.46
C PRO A 106 8.15 15.40 8.01
N ALA A 107 9.46 15.31 7.78
CA ALA A 107 10.00 15.11 6.44
C ALA A 107 9.67 13.70 5.88
N ALA A 108 9.83 12.66 6.71
CA ALA A 108 9.49 11.29 6.34
C ALA A 108 7.97 11.12 6.17
N ALA A 109 7.17 11.74 7.06
CA ALA A 109 5.72 11.75 6.95
C ALA A 109 5.24 12.43 5.65
N ARG A 110 5.84 13.57 5.26
CA ARG A 110 5.50 14.22 3.99
C ARG A 110 5.78 13.33 2.78
N LEU A 111 6.94 12.68 2.74
CA LEU A 111 7.27 11.74 1.67
C LEU A 111 6.29 10.55 1.64
N ALA A 112 5.92 10.02 2.81
CA ALA A 112 4.95 8.93 2.89
C ALA A 112 3.55 9.38 2.43
N ILE A 113 3.11 10.61 2.71
CA ILE A 113 1.85 11.17 2.18
C ILE A 113 1.86 11.18 0.64
N GLU A 114 2.94 11.64 0.02
CA GLU A 114 3.07 11.66 -1.44
C GLU A 114 2.97 10.24 -2.03
N GLN A 115 3.64 9.26 -1.42
CA GLN A 115 3.59 7.85 -1.84
C GLN A 115 2.19 7.24 -1.67
N VAL A 116 1.50 7.56 -0.57
CA VAL A 116 0.11 7.12 -0.32
C VAL A 116 -0.81 7.70 -1.39
N ARG A 117 -0.71 9.00 -1.70
CA ARG A 117 -1.51 9.65 -2.74
C ARG A 117 -1.30 9.00 -4.11
N ASP A 118 -0.05 8.85 -4.54
CA ASP A 118 0.27 8.27 -5.84
C ASP A 118 -0.28 6.84 -5.96
N THR A 119 -0.13 6.04 -4.91
CA THR A 119 -0.64 4.67 -4.88
C THR A 119 -2.16 4.62 -4.85
N ALA A 120 -2.82 5.53 -4.14
CA ALA A 120 -4.28 5.65 -4.11
C ALA A 120 -4.84 5.98 -5.51
N PHE A 121 -4.24 6.93 -6.22
CA PHE A 121 -4.65 7.25 -7.58
C PHE A 121 -4.37 6.11 -8.57
N ASP A 122 -3.24 5.40 -8.43
CA ASP A 122 -2.96 4.24 -9.26
C ASP A 122 -3.99 3.12 -9.03
N LEU A 123 -4.29 2.82 -7.77
CA LEU A 123 -5.32 1.85 -7.39
C LEU A 123 -6.68 2.24 -7.96
N ALA A 124 -7.12 3.50 -7.76
CA ALA A 124 -8.39 3.98 -8.29
C ALA A 124 -8.48 3.82 -9.83
N ARG A 125 -7.39 4.09 -10.56
CA ARG A 125 -7.35 3.89 -12.02
C ARG A 125 -7.43 2.41 -12.42
N ARG A 126 -6.73 1.53 -11.70
CA ARG A 126 -6.76 0.08 -11.98
C ARG A 126 -8.12 -0.51 -11.68
N VAL A 127 -8.70 -0.15 -10.54
CA VAL A 127 -9.99 -0.61 -10.07
C VAL A 127 -11.10 -0.27 -11.08
N GLU A 128 -11.12 0.93 -11.65
CA GLU A 128 -12.11 1.30 -12.68
C GLU A 128 -12.13 0.39 -13.92
N ARG A 129 -11.02 -0.27 -14.23
CA ARG A 129 -10.93 -1.21 -15.37
C ARG A 129 -11.41 -2.62 -15.01
N SER A 130 -11.74 -2.89 -13.75
CA SER A 130 -12.27 -4.18 -13.33
C SER A 130 -13.75 -4.32 -13.72
N GLU A 131 -14.13 -5.51 -14.16
CA GLU A 131 -15.54 -5.85 -14.42
C GLU A 131 -16.29 -6.22 -13.14
N ASP A 132 -15.56 -6.52 -12.06
CA ASP A 132 -16.13 -6.86 -10.75
C ASP A 132 -16.60 -5.59 -10.03
N LEU A 133 -17.92 -5.36 -10.05
CA LEU A 133 -18.56 -4.23 -9.39
C LEU A 133 -18.32 -4.22 -7.88
N GLY A 134 -18.34 -5.39 -7.23
CA GLY A 134 -18.13 -5.51 -5.79
C GLY A 134 -16.71 -5.09 -5.41
N LEU A 135 -15.72 -5.66 -6.09
CA LEU A 135 -14.32 -5.27 -5.93
C LEU A 135 -14.13 -3.78 -6.17
N ARG A 136 -14.79 -3.22 -7.18
CA ARG A 136 -14.73 -1.79 -7.49
C ARG A 136 -15.21 -0.91 -6.37
N CYS A 137 -16.44 -1.10 -5.93
CA CYS A 137 -17.03 -0.28 -4.89
C CYS A 137 -16.26 -0.42 -3.58
N THR A 138 -15.89 -1.65 -3.18
CA THR A 138 -15.12 -1.88 -1.96
C THR A 138 -13.77 -1.18 -1.99
N LEU A 139 -13.02 -1.29 -3.09
CA LEU A 139 -11.68 -0.70 -3.14
C LEU A 139 -11.70 0.82 -3.32
N LEU A 140 -12.67 1.39 -4.05
CA LEU A 140 -12.83 2.85 -4.12
C LEU A 140 -13.15 3.44 -2.74
N LEU A 141 -14.02 2.81 -1.96
CA LEU A 141 -14.36 3.26 -0.60
C LEU A 141 -13.16 3.15 0.35
N ARG A 142 -12.45 2.01 0.35
CA ARG A 142 -11.22 1.85 1.16
C ARG A 142 -10.16 2.88 0.79
N THR A 143 -9.99 3.15 -0.50
CA THR A 143 -9.05 4.18 -0.99
C THR A 143 -9.47 5.58 -0.51
N ALA A 144 -10.77 5.89 -0.54
CA ALA A 144 -11.30 7.14 -0.03
C ALA A 144 -11.00 7.33 1.46
N ASP A 145 -11.17 6.28 2.27
CA ASP A 145 -10.90 6.36 3.70
C ASP A 145 -9.41 6.61 4.00
N VAL A 146 -8.50 6.06 3.19
CA VAL A 146 -7.06 6.36 3.28
C VAL A 146 -6.80 7.83 2.91
N LEU A 147 -7.36 8.31 1.79
CA LEU A 147 -7.20 9.69 1.34
C LEU A 147 -7.73 10.70 2.38
N GLU A 148 -8.88 10.42 2.99
CA GLU A 148 -9.44 11.26 4.04
C GLU A 148 -8.53 11.33 5.28
N ARG A 149 -7.96 10.18 5.70
CA ARG A 149 -7.03 10.14 6.84
C ARG A 149 -5.77 10.99 6.64
N ILE A 150 -5.30 11.11 5.40
CA ILE A 150 -4.13 11.95 5.09
C ILE A 150 -4.50 13.42 4.79
N GLY A 151 -5.77 13.80 5.01
CA GLY A 151 -6.26 15.16 4.83
C GLY A 151 -6.75 15.50 3.42
N ASP A 152 -6.92 14.50 2.55
CA ASP A 152 -7.36 14.68 1.17
C ASP A 152 -8.86 14.45 0.98
N ALA A 153 -9.66 15.27 1.68
CA ALA A 153 -11.10 15.11 1.76
C ALA A 153 -11.82 15.24 0.40
N VAL A 154 -11.31 16.09 -0.50
CA VAL A 154 -11.92 16.35 -1.82
C VAL A 154 -11.82 15.10 -2.71
N ASP A 155 -10.63 14.51 -2.79
CA ASP A 155 -10.44 13.30 -3.59
C ASP A 155 -11.12 12.09 -2.94
N ALA A 156 -11.09 11.98 -1.60
CA ALA A 156 -11.86 10.97 -0.88
C ALA A 156 -13.36 11.03 -1.22
N GLN A 157 -13.98 12.21 -1.15
CA GLN A 157 -15.39 12.38 -1.48
C GLN A 157 -15.68 12.07 -2.95
N SER A 158 -14.77 12.43 -3.85
CA SER A 158 -14.88 12.11 -5.28
C SER A 158 -14.88 10.60 -5.54
N LEU A 159 -14.03 9.83 -4.84
CA LEU A 159 -14.01 8.37 -4.92
C LEU A 159 -15.30 7.74 -4.33
N ARG A 160 -15.81 8.26 -3.21
CA ARG A 160 -17.10 7.81 -2.63
C ARG A 160 -18.26 8.03 -3.59
N ALA A 161 -18.37 9.22 -4.17
CA ALA A 161 -19.41 9.55 -5.14
C ALA A 161 -19.38 8.60 -6.35
N ARG A 162 -18.19 8.29 -6.87
CA ARG A 162 -18.01 7.32 -7.97
C ARG A 162 -18.46 5.91 -7.59
N ALA A 163 -18.10 5.46 -6.38
CA ALA A 163 -18.52 4.15 -5.89
C ALA A 163 -20.06 4.05 -5.76
N PHE A 164 -20.70 5.06 -5.18
CA PHE A 164 -22.15 5.07 -4.99
C PHE A 164 -22.94 5.27 -6.28
N HIS A 165 -22.48 6.13 -7.20
CA HIS A 165 -23.11 6.29 -8.51
C HIS A 165 -23.19 4.95 -9.27
N ARG A 166 -22.14 4.13 -9.21
CA ARG A 166 -22.13 2.81 -9.84
C ARG A 166 -23.07 1.82 -9.16
N LEU A 167 -23.17 1.85 -7.83
CA LEU A 167 -24.14 1.03 -7.10
C LEU A 167 -25.58 1.45 -7.44
N GLY A 168 -25.88 2.74 -7.44
CA GLY A 168 -27.20 3.26 -7.82
C GLY A 168 -27.57 2.91 -9.26
N SER A 169 -26.61 2.98 -10.19
CA SER A 169 -26.81 2.56 -11.59
C SER A 169 -27.04 1.05 -11.72
N ALA A 170 -26.35 0.21 -10.95
CA ALA A 170 -26.51 -1.24 -10.99
C ALA A 170 -27.79 -1.73 -10.33
N LEU A 171 -28.29 -1.00 -9.33
CA LEU A 171 -29.52 -1.29 -8.59
C LEU A 171 -30.79 -0.68 -9.21
N GLY A 172 -30.68 -0.03 -10.38
CA GLY A 172 -31.84 0.46 -11.12
C GLY A 172 -32.35 1.85 -10.70
N GLY A 173 -31.46 2.75 -10.27
CA GLY A 173 -31.83 4.15 -10.00
C GLY A 173 -32.58 4.35 -8.69
N VAL A 174 -32.12 3.70 -7.62
CA VAL A 174 -32.53 4.11 -6.27
C VAL A 174 -31.80 5.41 -5.95
N ASP A 175 -32.53 6.53 -5.91
CA ASP A 175 -32.05 7.80 -5.36
C ASP A 175 -31.63 7.58 -3.90
N ILE A 176 -30.35 7.31 -3.69
CA ILE A 176 -29.76 7.38 -2.35
C ILE A 176 -29.57 8.86 -2.07
N ALA A 177 -30.66 9.51 -1.67
CA ALA A 177 -30.63 10.82 -1.06
C ALA A 177 -29.80 10.71 0.24
N LEU A 178 -28.51 11.05 0.15
CA LEU A 178 -27.66 11.26 1.30
C LEU A 178 -28.21 12.46 2.08
N ALA A 179 -28.89 12.18 3.19
CA ALA A 179 -29.32 13.18 4.15
C ALA A 179 -28.08 13.87 4.74
N ALA A 180 -28.08 15.20 4.67
CA ALA A 180 -27.12 16.11 5.25
C ALA A 180 -27.15 16.09 6.79
#